data_AF-V9LT20-F1
#
_entry.id   AF-V9LT20-F1
#
_cell.length_a   1.000
_cell.length_b   1.000
_cell.length_c   1.000
_cell.angle_alpha   90.00
_cell.angle_beta   90.00
_cell.angle_gamma   90.00
#
_symmetry.space_group_name_H-M   'P 1'
#
loop_
_entity.id
_entity.type
_entity.pdbx_description
1 polymer ?
#
loop_
_entity_poly.entity_id
_entity_poly.type
_entity_poly.pdbx_seq_one_letter_code
_entity_poly.pdbx_strand_id
1 'polypeptide(L)'
;SVAFSVPLSYDPVYLKDQASIMPHPREGTNTHLGIEEMIDMFKKDKRDGVPMAGVVVTDGISKEKEKTLLQSRLARDLGINMFSVGVGRYTEEEELRGIASNPDQAIKVESFDELLKILSELVQLVCPNKCMMPGVVAYPNDVSKNCRLYWKCEGEESKLTCCPRGFSFSAPVQSCIPDPKCVEPCGDEGPICNKRPSVYQPTIYEELIEGYGWVQRSCPPGTAYDRVTCGCTITQTPPPPKRVCRVLVHIPFDIDCVDTSGNGFLIKNHGVKFTRTGLALFEGKAKLVIPNIQRYLGSNFLVKMRYKEFPSFETQGLLSNGDCYTPMTLQLIKDSIRHTYKIENSYRQRT
;
A
#
# COMPACT_ATOMS: atom_id res chain seq x y z
N SER A 1 17.11 14.02 -24.57
CA SER A 1 16.63 14.12 -23.17
C SER A 1 15.68 12.96 -22.90
N VAL A 2 15.39 12.66 -21.63
CA VAL A 2 14.33 11.70 -21.28
C VAL A 2 12.98 12.33 -21.59
N ALA A 3 12.14 11.63 -22.37
CA ALA A 3 10.85 12.16 -22.81
C ALA A 3 9.79 12.15 -21.72
N PHE A 4 9.83 11.13 -20.85
CA PHE A 4 8.85 10.92 -19.79
C PHE A 4 9.47 10.09 -18.67
N SER A 5 9.20 10.47 -17.42
CA SER A 5 9.66 9.76 -16.22
C SER A 5 8.50 9.59 -15.24
N VAL A 6 8.43 8.42 -14.61
CA VAL A 6 7.40 8.08 -13.62
C VAL A 6 8.10 7.81 -12.29
N PRO A 7 7.78 8.52 -11.20
CA PRO A 7 8.35 8.25 -9.89
C PRO A 7 8.06 6.83 -9.40
N LEU A 8 8.95 6.31 -8.53
CA LEU A 8 8.72 5.02 -7.87
C LEU A 8 7.42 5.07 -7.05
N SER A 9 6.58 4.05 -7.20
CA SER A 9 5.29 3.96 -6.52
C SER A 9 4.94 2.52 -6.18
N TYR A 10 4.19 2.33 -5.10
CA TYR A 10 3.59 1.04 -4.74
C TYR A 10 2.17 0.86 -5.30
N ASP A 11 1.59 1.89 -5.93
CA ASP A 11 0.22 1.87 -6.46
C ASP A 11 0.20 1.29 -7.89
N PRO A 12 -0.31 0.06 -8.09
CA PRO A 12 -0.31 -0.58 -9.40
C PRO A 12 -1.31 0.06 -10.37
N VAL A 13 -2.35 0.75 -9.89
CA VAL A 13 -3.31 1.45 -10.75
C VAL A 13 -2.63 2.69 -11.32
N TYR A 14 -1.98 3.48 -10.47
CA TYR A 14 -1.21 4.64 -10.89
C TYR A 14 -0.15 4.29 -11.94
N LEU A 15 0.65 3.24 -11.69
CA LEU A 15 1.71 2.83 -12.63
C LEU A 15 1.14 2.38 -13.99
N LYS A 16 0.01 1.67 -13.99
CA LYS A 16 -0.68 1.28 -15.24
C LYS A 16 -1.21 2.49 -15.99
N ASP A 17 -1.81 3.44 -15.29
CA ASP A 17 -2.29 4.68 -15.89
C ASP A 17 -1.15 5.47 -16.52
N GLN A 18 -0.03 5.63 -15.81
CA GLN A 18 1.16 6.32 -16.35
C GLN A 18 1.76 5.59 -17.57
N ALA A 19 1.82 4.25 -17.53
CA ALA A 19 2.30 3.47 -18.67
C ALA A 19 1.41 3.66 -19.91
N SER A 20 0.09 3.76 -19.73
CA SER A 20 -0.86 3.94 -20.85
C SER A 20 -0.77 5.30 -21.55
N ILE A 21 -0.26 6.33 -20.87
CA ILE A 21 -0.13 7.70 -21.40
C ILE A 21 1.30 8.05 -21.81
N MET A 22 2.25 7.12 -21.67
CA MET A 22 3.65 7.37 -21.94
C MET A 22 3.87 7.71 -23.43
N PRO A 23 4.36 8.92 -23.76
CA PRO A 23 4.57 9.32 -25.15
C PRO A 23 5.79 8.60 -25.73
N HIS A 24 5.65 8.07 -26.95
CA HIS A 24 6.80 7.54 -27.67
C HIS A 24 7.75 8.70 -28.09
N PRO A 25 9.05 8.68 -27.73
CA PRO A 25 9.95 9.82 -27.95
C PRO A 25 10.18 10.19 -29.42
N ARG A 26 9.85 9.30 -30.36
CA ARG A 26 10.06 9.43 -31.84
C ARG A 26 11.51 9.76 -32.26
N GLU A 27 12.47 9.79 -31.35
CA GLU A 27 13.82 10.28 -31.58
C GLU A 27 14.88 9.35 -30.99
N GLY A 28 15.40 8.44 -31.82
CA GLY A 28 16.62 7.66 -31.55
C GLY A 28 16.64 6.80 -30.28
N THR A 29 17.71 6.04 -30.11
CA THR A 29 17.89 5.14 -28.96
C THR A 29 19.05 5.60 -28.10
N ASN A 30 18.78 6.48 -27.13
CA ASN A 30 19.78 6.98 -26.17
C ASN A 30 19.62 6.26 -24.82
N THR A 31 19.88 4.95 -24.80
CA THR A 31 19.63 4.07 -23.65
C THR A 31 20.31 4.56 -22.37
N HIS A 32 21.53 5.12 -22.48
CA HIS A 32 22.26 5.71 -21.34
C HIS A 32 21.46 6.74 -20.54
N LEU A 33 20.65 7.59 -21.20
CA LEU A 33 19.86 8.62 -20.51
C LEU A 33 18.75 8.00 -19.64
N GLY A 34 18.13 6.91 -20.11
CA GLY A 34 17.13 6.19 -19.33
C GLY A 34 17.74 5.51 -18.10
N ILE A 35 18.94 4.95 -18.24
CA ILE A 35 19.67 4.33 -17.13
C ILE A 35 20.12 5.39 -16.11
N GLU A 36 20.61 6.54 -16.59
CA GLU A 36 20.99 7.67 -15.73
C GLU A 36 19.79 8.19 -14.90
N GLU A 37 18.63 8.38 -15.54
CA GLU A 37 17.41 8.79 -14.85
C GLU A 37 16.94 7.74 -13.82
N MET A 38 17.01 6.45 -14.17
CA MET A 38 16.68 5.35 -13.24
C MET A 38 17.61 5.35 -12.02
N ILE A 39 18.92 5.56 -12.22
CA ILE A 39 19.89 5.68 -11.13
C ILE A 39 19.49 6.83 -10.21
N ASP A 40 19.11 7.97 -10.77
CA ASP A 40 18.70 9.15 -9.99
C ASP A 40 17.39 8.93 -9.22
N MET A 41 16.44 8.16 -9.75
CA MET A 41 15.25 7.73 -9.01
C MET A 41 15.64 6.86 -7.80
N PHE A 42 16.50 5.86 -7.99
CA PHE A 42 16.94 5.01 -6.87
C PHE A 42 17.77 5.77 -5.83
N LYS A 43 18.56 6.77 -6.23
CA LYS A 43 19.29 7.61 -5.26
C LYS A 43 18.34 8.41 -4.37
N LYS A 44 17.19 8.85 -4.89
CA LYS A 44 16.21 9.68 -4.16
C LYS A 44 15.26 8.84 -3.32
N ASP A 45 14.72 7.77 -3.89
CA ASP A 45 13.51 7.11 -3.39
C ASP A 45 13.73 5.62 -3.02
N LYS A 46 14.98 5.14 -2.96
CA LYS A 46 15.23 3.75 -2.53
C LYS A 46 14.76 3.52 -1.09
N ARG A 47 14.38 2.27 -0.83
CA ARG A 47 14.10 1.77 0.52
C ARG A 47 15.29 0.98 1.03
N ASP A 48 15.71 1.26 2.25
CA ASP A 48 16.84 0.55 2.85
C ASP A 48 16.54 -0.95 3.02
N GLY A 49 17.52 -1.79 2.70
CA GLY A 49 17.41 -3.25 2.79
C GLY A 49 16.54 -3.91 1.71
N VAL A 50 16.04 -3.15 0.73
CA VAL A 50 15.22 -3.69 -0.35
C VAL A 50 16.07 -3.84 -1.62
N PRO A 51 16.08 -5.03 -2.26
CA PRO A 51 16.76 -5.22 -3.53
C PRO A 51 16.24 -4.27 -4.62
N MET A 52 17.15 -3.74 -5.42
CA MET A 52 16.82 -2.86 -6.55
C MET A 52 16.97 -3.65 -7.85
N ALA A 53 15.98 -3.54 -8.74
CA ALA A 53 16.02 -4.15 -10.05
C ALA A 53 15.73 -3.10 -11.12
N GLY A 54 16.47 -3.15 -12.23
CA GLY A 54 16.28 -2.30 -13.40
C GLY A 54 16.07 -3.16 -14.64
N VAL A 55 15.02 -2.89 -15.42
CA VAL A 55 14.73 -3.60 -16.67
C VAL A 55 14.78 -2.60 -17.82
N VAL A 56 15.74 -2.79 -18.73
CA VAL A 56 15.84 -1.98 -19.95
C VAL A 56 15.15 -2.70 -21.09
N VAL A 57 14.18 -2.07 -21.73
CA VAL A 57 13.53 -2.59 -22.94
C VAL A 57 13.90 -1.69 -24.12
N THR A 58 14.38 -2.26 -25.21
CA THR A 58 14.80 -1.50 -26.39
C THR A 58 14.50 -2.25 -27.70
N ASP A 59 14.16 -1.53 -28.75
CA ASP A 59 13.94 -2.04 -30.10
C ASP A 59 15.11 -1.75 -31.06
N GLY A 60 16.16 -1.08 -30.57
CA GLY A 60 17.24 -0.55 -31.38
C GLY A 60 18.59 -0.53 -30.68
N ILE A 61 19.65 -0.43 -31.47
CA ILE A 61 21.02 -0.19 -30.99
C ILE A 61 21.13 1.22 -30.42
N SER A 62 21.82 1.40 -29.29
CA SER A 62 22.05 2.75 -28.79
C SER A 62 22.97 3.54 -29.70
N LYS A 63 22.64 4.82 -29.90
CA LYS A 63 23.51 5.80 -30.59
C LYS A 63 24.83 6.03 -29.85
N GLU A 64 24.87 5.74 -28.55
CA GLU A 64 25.96 6.07 -27.63
C GLU A 64 26.30 4.84 -26.77
N LYS A 65 26.66 3.72 -27.43
CA LYS A 65 26.91 2.41 -26.79
C LYS A 65 27.87 2.49 -25.60
N GLU A 66 28.99 3.19 -25.76
CA GLU A 66 30.00 3.31 -24.69
C GLU A 66 29.42 3.97 -23.43
N LYS A 67 28.59 5.02 -23.60
CA LYS A 67 27.90 5.67 -22.48
C LYS A 67 26.85 4.75 -21.87
N THR A 68 26.14 3.97 -22.68
CA THR A 68 25.16 2.98 -22.21
C THR A 68 25.84 1.93 -21.32
N LEU A 69 26.99 1.40 -21.75
CA LEU A 69 27.77 0.44 -20.96
C LEU A 69 28.36 1.06 -19.69
N LEU A 70 28.77 2.33 -19.75
CA LEU A 70 29.27 3.06 -18.58
C LEU A 70 28.16 3.26 -17.53
N GLN A 71 26.99 3.74 -17.94
CA GLN A 71 25.85 3.93 -17.02
C GLN A 71 25.33 2.59 -16.48
N SER A 72 25.33 1.54 -17.29
CA SER A 72 24.96 0.19 -16.84
C SER A 72 25.92 -0.32 -15.77
N ARG A 73 27.24 -0.10 -15.93
CA ARG A 73 28.23 -0.41 -14.89
C ARG A 73 27.95 0.37 -13.60
N LEU A 74 27.72 1.68 -13.71
CA LEU A 74 27.41 2.51 -12.56
C LEU A 74 26.14 2.03 -11.81
N ALA A 75 25.09 1.65 -12.53
CA ALA A 75 23.88 1.09 -11.93
C ALA A 75 24.18 -0.19 -11.13
N ARG A 76 24.99 -1.09 -11.69
CA ARG A 76 25.39 -2.34 -11.04
C ARG A 76 26.28 -2.11 -9.82
N ASP A 77 27.23 -1.18 -9.91
CA ASP A 77 28.10 -0.80 -8.79
C ASP A 77 27.30 -0.21 -7.61
N LEU A 78 26.14 0.42 -7.91
CA LEU A 78 25.18 0.89 -6.90
C LEU A 78 24.27 -0.22 -6.35
N GLY A 79 24.45 -1.47 -6.77
CA GLY A 79 23.69 -2.63 -6.31
C GLY A 79 22.34 -2.83 -7.01
N ILE A 80 22.13 -2.19 -8.18
CA ILE A 80 20.94 -2.43 -9.00
C ILE A 80 21.16 -3.67 -9.86
N ASN A 81 20.28 -4.66 -9.72
CA ASN A 81 20.28 -5.84 -10.57
C ASN A 81 19.65 -5.50 -11.93
N MET A 82 20.48 -5.32 -12.94
CA MET A 82 20.10 -4.94 -14.31
C MET A 82 19.72 -6.14 -15.18
N PHE A 83 18.59 -6.01 -15.89
CA PHE A 83 18.09 -6.90 -16.93
C PHE A 83 17.91 -6.10 -18.23
N SER A 84 18.04 -6.76 -19.38
CA SER A 84 17.84 -6.10 -20.67
C SER A 84 17.01 -6.96 -21.61
N VAL A 85 16.10 -6.34 -22.35
CA VAL A 85 15.21 -6.98 -23.31
C VAL A 85 15.33 -6.25 -24.65
N GLY A 86 15.87 -6.94 -25.66
CA GLY A 86 15.89 -6.49 -27.03
C GLY A 86 14.70 -7.03 -27.81
N VAL A 87 13.95 -6.14 -28.46
CA VAL A 87 12.77 -6.51 -29.27
C VAL A 87 13.07 -6.27 -30.75
N GLY A 88 12.95 -7.32 -31.55
CA GLY A 88 13.16 -7.25 -32.99
C GLY A 88 14.62 -7.27 -33.43
N ARG A 89 14.80 -7.11 -34.74
CA ARG A 89 16.07 -7.37 -35.43
C ARG A 89 17.13 -6.28 -35.29
N TYR A 90 16.75 -5.07 -34.88
CA TYR A 90 17.66 -3.91 -34.83
C TYR A 90 18.39 -3.78 -33.48
N THR A 91 18.51 -4.88 -32.73
CA THR A 91 19.17 -4.95 -31.42
C THR A 91 20.45 -5.77 -31.50
N GLU A 92 21.48 -5.34 -30.78
CA GLU A 92 22.78 -6.02 -30.71
C GLU A 92 22.94 -6.78 -29.39
N GLU A 93 23.23 -8.08 -29.48
CA GLU A 93 23.30 -8.96 -28.31
C GLU A 93 24.42 -8.59 -27.35
N GLU A 94 25.56 -8.11 -27.86
CA GLU A 94 26.68 -7.65 -27.04
C GLU A 94 26.30 -6.42 -26.21
N GLU A 95 25.57 -5.46 -26.79
CA GLU A 95 25.06 -4.30 -26.07
C GLU A 95 24.09 -4.72 -24.96
N LEU A 96 23.12 -5.60 -25.26
CA LEU A 96 22.17 -6.11 -24.27
C LEU A 96 22.88 -6.81 -23.10
N ARG A 97 23.81 -7.73 -23.40
CA ARG A 97 24.62 -8.41 -22.39
C ARG A 97 25.48 -7.45 -21.57
N GLY A 98 25.96 -6.37 -22.17
CA GLY A 98 26.72 -5.33 -21.48
C GLY A 98 25.87 -4.46 -20.54
N ILE A 99 24.56 -4.35 -20.80
CA ILE A 99 23.60 -3.68 -19.92
C ILE A 99 23.26 -4.56 -18.71
N ALA A 100 22.97 -5.83 -18.95
CA ALA A 100 22.58 -6.79 -17.92
C ALA A 100 23.68 -7.03 -16.86
N SER A 101 23.29 -7.53 -15.69
CA SER A 101 24.27 -7.88 -14.62
C SER A 101 24.89 -9.26 -14.82
N ASN A 102 24.11 -10.19 -15.34
CA ASN A 102 24.52 -11.50 -15.81
C ASN A 102 24.09 -11.62 -17.29
N PRO A 103 24.93 -12.18 -18.19
CA PRO A 103 24.54 -12.48 -19.56
C PRO A 103 23.19 -13.20 -19.73
N ASP A 104 22.80 -14.06 -18.79
CA ASP A 104 21.52 -14.80 -18.82
C ASP A 104 20.30 -13.90 -18.52
N GLN A 105 20.53 -12.67 -18.06
CA GLN A 105 19.52 -11.64 -17.85
C GLN A 105 19.32 -10.72 -19.07
N ALA A 106 19.99 -11.03 -20.18
CA ALA A 106 19.78 -10.40 -21.47
C ALA A 106 18.89 -11.28 -22.35
N ILE A 107 17.69 -10.81 -22.64
CA ILE A 107 16.71 -11.52 -23.44
C ILE A 107 16.55 -10.82 -24.79
N LYS A 108 16.48 -11.60 -25.86
CA LYS A 108 16.15 -11.10 -27.20
C LYS A 108 14.92 -11.85 -27.72
N VAL A 109 13.95 -11.10 -28.22
CA VAL A 109 12.72 -11.62 -28.85
C VAL A 109 12.55 -11.01 -30.24
N GLU A 110 11.84 -11.68 -31.14
CA GLU A 110 11.71 -11.22 -32.53
C GLU A 110 10.64 -10.13 -32.69
N SER A 111 9.68 -10.04 -31.76
CA SER A 111 8.57 -9.09 -31.83
C SER A 111 7.98 -8.74 -30.45
N PHE A 112 7.19 -7.67 -30.40
CA PHE A 112 6.44 -7.31 -29.19
C PHE A 112 5.39 -8.37 -28.82
N ASP A 113 4.83 -9.09 -29.79
CA ASP A 113 3.91 -10.20 -29.51
C ASP A 113 4.61 -11.37 -28.81
N GLU A 114 5.87 -11.64 -29.16
CA GLU A 114 6.68 -12.63 -28.45
C GLU A 114 7.08 -12.16 -27.06
N LEU A 115 7.38 -10.87 -26.88
CA LEU A 115 7.62 -10.30 -25.56
C LEU A 115 6.43 -10.56 -24.62
N LEU A 116 5.20 -10.42 -25.12
CA LEU A 116 3.99 -10.70 -24.34
C LEU A 116 3.88 -12.17 -23.93
N LYS A 117 4.35 -13.11 -24.76
CA LYS A 117 4.33 -14.55 -24.45
C LYS A 117 5.30 -14.91 -23.32
N ILE A 118 6.47 -14.25 -23.28
CA ILE A 118 7.49 -14.52 -22.26
C ILE A 118 7.39 -13.60 -21.03
N LEU A 119 6.38 -12.72 -20.98
CA LEU A 119 6.28 -11.70 -19.92
C LEU A 119 6.22 -12.33 -18.52
N SER A 120 5.54 -13.47 -18.38
CA SER A 120 5.47 -14.21 -17.12
C SER A 120 6.86 -14.72 -16.68
N GLU A 121 7.62 -15.28 -17.62
CA GLU A 121 8.99 -15.77 -17.37
C GLU A 121 9.92 -14.61 -17.03
N LEU A 122 9.81 -13.47 -17.73
CA LEU A 122 10.58 -12.26 -17.44
C LEU A 122 10.26 -11.73 -16.02
N VAL A 123 8.99 -11.72 -15.62
CA VAL A 123 8.60 -11.30 -14.26
C VAL A 123 9.20 -12.24 -13.21
N GLN A 124 9.19 -13.55 -13.45
CA GLN A 124 9.84 -14.52 -12.55
C GLN A 124 11.37 -14.37 -12.53
N LEU A 125 11.99 -14.03 -13.65
CA LEU A 125 13.42 -13.77 -13.72
C LEU A 125 13.81 -12.52 -12.91
N VAL A 126 12.99 -11.47 -12.99
CA VAL A 126 13.22 -10.20 -12.28
C VAL A 126 12.89 -10.31 -10.79
N CYS A 127 11.78 -10.98 -10.47
CA CYS A 127 11.28 -11.17 -9.12
C CYS A 127 11.10 -12.67 -8.85
N PRO A 128 12.21 -13.43 -8.70
CA PRO A 128 12.12 -14.86 -8.52
C PRO A 128 11.43 -15.15 -7.20
N ASN A 129 10.28 -15.81 -7.29
CA ASN A 129 9.67 -16.42 -6.13
C ASN A 129 10.64 -17.50 -5.65
N LYS A 130 11.32 -17.23 -4.53
CA LYS A 130 12.33 -18.16 -3.98
C LYS A 130 11.74 -19.56 -3.74
N CYS A 131 10.43 -19.70 -3.54
CA CYS A 131 9.75 -20.99 -3.40
C CYS A 131 9.58 -21.78 -4.70
N MET A 132 9.81 -21.17 -5.86
CA MET A 132 9.83 -21.86 -7.16
C MET A 132 11.23 -22.37 -7.53
N MET A 133 12.27 -22.05 -6.74
CA MET A 133 13.62 -22.54 -6.99
C MET A 133 13.76 -24.01 -6.57
N PRO A 134 14.38 -24.88 -7.40
CA PRO A 134 14.62 -26.27 -7.03
C PRO A 134 15.41 -26.39 -5.72
N GLY A 135 14.90 -27.18 -4.77
CA GLY A 135 15.57 -27.43 -3.49
C GLY A 135 15.43 -26.33 -2.44
N VAL A 136 14.57 -25.32 -2.66
CA VAL A 136 14.22 -24.31 -1.65
C VAL A 136 12.91 -24.69 -0.96
N VAL A 137 12.98 -25.00 0.34
CA VAL A 137 11.81 -25.25 1.20
C VAL A 137 11.53 -24.11 2.19
N ALA A 138 12.56 -23.32 2.49
CA ALA A 138 12.47 -22.12 3.31
C ALA A 138 13.68 -21.20 3.07
N TYR A 139 13.51 -19.90 3.31
CA TYR A 139 14.58 -18.92 3.15
C TYR A 139 14.46 -17.78 4.18
N PRO A 140 15.56 -17.04 4.45
CA PRO A 140 15.56 -16.00 5.48
C PRO A 140 14.60 -14.86 5.18
N ASN A 141 14.03 -14.27 6.23
CA ASN A 141 13.31 -13.00 6.11
C ASN A 141 14.27 -11.83 6.33
N ASP A 142 15.01 -11.48 5.28
CA ASP A 142 15.99 -10.40 5.28
C ASP A 142 15.38 -9.01 5.51
N VAL A 143 14.06 -8.85 5.33
CA VAL A 143 13.35 -7.58 5.48
C VAL A 143 13.25 -7.16 6.95
N SER A 144 13.07 -8.12 7.86
CA SER A 144 12.74 -7.84 9.27
C SER A 144 13.95 -7.78 10.21
N LYS A 145 15.13 -8.23 9.76
CA LYS A 145 16.32 -8.51 10.60
C LYS A 145 16.03 -9.38 11.84
N ASN A 146 14.92 -10.12 11.84
CA ASN A 146 14.53 -10.94 12.97
C ASN A 146 15.12 -12.34 12.83
N CYS A 147 15.94 -12.76 13.78
CA CYS A 147 16.68 -14.03 13.77
C CYS A 147 15.76 -15.26 13.82
N ARG A 148 14.51 -15.12 14.28
CA ARG A 148 13.50 -16.19 14.32
C ARG A 148 12.58 -16.20 13.11
N LEU A 149 12.39 -15.08 12.42
CA LEU A 149 11.46 -14.98 11.28
C LEU A 149 12.10 -15.46 9.98
N TYR A 150 11.32 -16.24 9.22
CA TYR A 150 11.72 -16.74 7.92
C TYR A 150 10.52 -16.96 7.01
N TRP A 151 10.76 -17.13 5.72
CA TRP A 151 9.74 -17.50 4.75
C TRP A 151 9.77 -19.01 4.53
N LYS A 152 8.64 -19.66 4.76
CA LYS A 152 8.43 -21.07 4.48
C LYS A 152 7.69 -21.22 3.15
N CYS A 153 8.09 -22.17 2.34
CA CYS A 153 7.41 -22.47 1.09
C CYS A 153 6.25 -23.44 1.31
N GLU A 154 5.04 -22.99 0.99
CA GLU A 154 3.82 -23.81 0.94
C GLU A 154 3.35 -23.86 -0.52
N GLY A 155 3.88 -24.83 -1.28
CA GLY A 155 3.70 -24.87 -2.74
C GLY A 155 4.44 -23.71 -3.42
N GLU A 156 3.74 -22.93 -4.23
CA GLU A 156 4.28 -21.72 -4.87
C GLU A 156 4.18 -20.48 -3.96
N GLU A 157 3.66 -20.58 -2.74
CA GLU A 157 3.50 -19.42 -1.87
C GLU A 157 4.59 -19.34 -0.79
N SER A 158 5.10 -18.12 -0.57
CA SER A 158 5.99 -17.79 0.54
C SER A 158 5.19 -17.36 1.76
N LYS A 159 5.21 -18.15 2.83
CA LYS A 159 4.49 -17.87 4.08
C LYS A 159 5.43 -17.47 5.20
N LEU A 160 5.17 -16.31 5.80
CA LEU A 160 5.95 -15.82 6.93
C LEU A 160 5.75 -16.76 8.13
N THR A 161 6.85 -17.29 8.66
CA THR A 161 6.90 -18.30 9.72
C THR A 161 7.95 -17.92 10.76
N CYS A 162 7.78 -18.41 11.99
CA CYS A 162 8.70 -18.15 13.10
C CYS A 162 9.31 -19.45 13.63
N CYS A 163 10.61 -19.43 13.96
CA CYS A 163 11.27 -20.51 14.68
C CYS A 163 10.80 -20.58 16.14
N PRO A 164 10.82 -21.76 16.78
CA PRO A 164 10.56 -21.89 18.21
C PRO A 164 11.45 -20.98 19.07
N ARG A 165 11.06 -20.70 20.31
CA ARG A 165 11.89 -19.91 21.24
C ARG A 165 13.22 -20.63 21.52
N GLY A 166 14.32 -19.87 21.49
CA GLY A 166 15.67 -20.42 21.63
C GLY A 166 16.22 -21.04 20.34
N PHE A 167 15.60 -20.77 19.19
CA PHE A 167 16.06 -21.19 17.87
C PHE A 167 16.09 -20.01 16.91
N SER A 168 17.09 -19.97 16.03
CA SER A 168 17.18 -19.03 14.91
C SER A 168 17.04 -19.75 13.57
N PHE A 169 16.58 -19.06 12.54
CA PHE A 169 16.55 -19.64 11.19
C PHE A 169 17.97 -19.68 10.59
N SER A 170 18.34 -20.83 10.02
CA SER A 170 19.61 -21.05 9.34
C SER A 170 19.40 -21.23 7.84
N ALA A 171 19.86 -20.28 7.03
CA ALA A 171 19.76 -20.35 5.57
C ALA A 171 20.46 -21.58 4.96
N PRO A 172 21.68 -21.97 5.40
CA PRO A 172 22.36 -23.15 4.87
C PRO A 172 21.60 -24.47 5.10
N VAL A 173 20.86 -24.56 6.21
CA VAL A 173 20.08 -25.78 6.57
C VAL A 173 18.61 -25.65 6.16
N GLN A 174 18.19 -24.45 5.75
CA GLN A 174 16.79 -24.07 5.49
C GLN A 174 15.83 -24.45 6.64
N SER A 175 16.30 -24.38 7.88
CA SER A 175 15.56 -24.81 9.06
C SER A 175 15.99 -24.07 10.32
N CYS A 176 15.23 -24.25 11.40
CA CYS A 176 15.51 -23.67 12.71
C CYS A 176 16.60 -24.45 13.43
N ILE A 177 17.65 -23.77 13.87
CA ILE A 177 18.74 -24.33 14.67
C ILE A 177 18.74 -23.72 16.08
N PRO A 178 19.21 -24.46 17.11
CA PRO A 178 19.30 -23.91 18.46
C PRO A 178 20.18 -22.65 18.49
N ASP A 179 19.61 -21.55 18.95
CA ASP A 179 20.30 -20.30 19.22
C ASP A 179 19.68 -19.63 20.46
N PRO A 180 20.29 -19.83 21.64
CA PRO A 180 19.81 -19.24 22.89
C PRO A 180 19.86 -17.71 22.91
N LYS A 181 20.64 -17.07 22.03
CA LYS A 181 20.78 -15.61 21.98
C LYS A 181 19.65 -14.97 21.18
N CYS A 182 18.98 -15.74 20.34
CA CYS A 182 17.90 -15.29 19.49
C CYS A 182 16.57 -15.24 20.27
N VAL A 183 16.31 -14.08 20.88
CA VAL A 183 15.17 -13.84 21.80
C VAL A 183 14.06 -12.97 21.18
N GLU A 184 14.17 -12.64 19.90
CA GLU A 184 13.27 -11.71 19.24
C GLU A 184 11.84 -12.27 19.12
N PRO A 185 10.80 -11.48 19.41
CA PRO A 185 9.41 -11.92 19.25
C PRO A 185 9.02 -11.98 17.77
N CYS A 186 8.10 -12.88 17.43
CA CYS A 186 7.55 -13.00 16.07
C CYS A 186 6.07 -12.66 16.08
N GLY A 187 5.65 -11.63 15.33
CA GLY A 187 4.22 -11.30 15.15
C GLY A 187 3.44 -11.24 16.48
N ASP A 188 2.29 -11.92 16.52
CA ASP A 188 1.36 -12.00 17.66
C ASP A 188 1.80 -13.00 18.76
N GLU A 189 3.05 -13.49 18.75
CA GLU A 189 3.59 -14.23 19.89
C GLU A 189 3.74 -13.29 21.09
N GLY A 190 2.67 -13.17 21.87
CA GLY A 190 2.67 -12.53 23.17
C GLY A 190 3.82 -13.03 24.08
N PRO A 191 4.18 -12.27 25.12
CA PRO A 191 5.33 -12.57 25.98
C PRO A 191 5.26 -13.97 26.62
N ILE A 192 6.42 -14.50 27.08
CA ILE A 192 6.48 -15.74 27.87
C ILE A 192 5.55 -15.56 29.06
N CYS A 193 4.51 -16.39 29.12
CA CYS A 193 3.42 -16.17 30.04
C CYS A 193 3.43 -17.19 31.17
N ASN A 194 3.93 -16.77 32.34
CA ASN A 194 3.81 -17.53 33.59
C ASN A 194 2.43 -17.36 34.24
N LYS A 195 1.45 -16.80 33.51
CA LYS A 195 0.10 -16.50 33.97
C LYS A 195 -0.92 -17.25 33.11
N ARG A 196 -2.02 -17.71 33.70
CA ARG A 196 -3.12 -18.37 32.99
C ARG A 196 -4.46 -17.86 33.52
N PRO A 197 -5.54 -17.81 32.72
CA PRO A 197 -6.83 -17.39 33.25
C PRO A 197 -7.38 -18.42 34.24
N SER A 198 -8.13 -17.95 35.22
CA SER A 198 -8.97 -18.82 36.04
C SER A 198 -10.09 -19.40 35.18
N VAL A 199 -10.40 -20.69 35.38
CA VAL A 199 -11.48 -21.41 34.70
C VAL A 199 -12.85 -20.79 35.02
N TYR A 200 -12.98 -20.14 36.17
CA TYR A 200 -14.27 -19.73 36.72
C TYR A 200 -14.57 -18.24 36.55
N GLN A 201 -13.56 -17.37 36.48
CA GLN A 201 -13.77 -15.91 36.39
C GLN A 201 -12.70 -15.22 35.54
N PRO A 202 -13.08 -14.42 34.52
CA PRO A 202 -12.14 -13.73 33.63
C PRO A 202 -11.39 -12.57 34.32
N THR A 203 -11.88 -12.10 35.47
CA THR A 203 -11.23 -11.10 36.33
C THR A 203 -10.17 -11.72 37.24
N ILE A 204 -9.95 -13.03 37.16
CA ILE A 204 -9.02 -13.78 38.00
C ILE A 204 -8.05 -14.55 37.10
N TYR A 205 -6.77 -14.52 37.45
CA TYR A 205 -5.72 -15.29 36.79
C TYR A 205 -4.85 -16.01 37.81
N GLU A 206 -4.19 -17.08 37.40
CA GLU A 206 -3.21 -17.80 38.20
C GLU A 206 -1.81 -17.48 37.68
N GLU A 207 -0.91 -17.13 38.57
CA GLU A 207 0.50 -16.85 38.29
C GLU A 207 1.36 -17.96 38.88
N LEU A 208 2.23 -18.57 38.06
CA LEU A 208 3.18 -19.57 38.52
C LEU A 208 4.33 -18.85 39.23
N ILE A 209 4.44 -19.10 40.54
CA ILE A 209 5.53 -18.62 41.39
C ILE A 209 6.45 -19.81 41.69
N GLU A 210 7.74 -19.64 41.41
CA GLU A 210 8.76 -20.66 41.68
C GLU A 210 8.77 -21.02 43.17
N GLY A 211 8.66 -22.31 43.50
CA GLY A 211 8.58 -22.81 44.87
C GLY A 211 7.18 -22.79 45.51
N TYR A 212 6.21 -22.07 44.95
CA TYR A 212 4.85 -21.93 45.51
C TYR A 212 3.73 -22.46 44.59
N GLY A 213 4.04 -22.76 43.33
CA GLY A 213 3.06 -23.26 42.36
C GLY A 213 2.16 -22.16 41.80
N TRP A 214 0.94 -22.53 41.40
CA TRP A 214 -0.03 -21.60 40.81
C TRP A 214 -0.74 -20.80 41.91
N VAL A 215 -0.55 -19.49 41.92
CA VAL A 215 -1.14 -18.58 42.90
C VAL A 215 -2.19 -17.70 42.24
N GLN A 216 -3.39 -17.67 42.81
CA GLN A 216 -4.51 -16.90 42.28
C GLN A 216 -4.33 -15.39 42.54
N ARG A 217 -4.58 -14.58 41.50
CA ARG A 217 -4.50 -13.12 41.49
C ARG A 217 -5.77 -12.54 40.87
N SER A 218 -6.13 -11.34 41.29
CA SER A 218 -7.25 -10.60 40.70
C SER A 218 -6.74 -9.50 39.79
N CYS A 219 -7.43 -9.28 38.68
CA CYS A 219 -7.23 -8.14 37.82
C CYS A 219 -7.81 -6.85 38.46
N PRO A 220 -7.23 -5.68 38.17
CA PRO A 220 -7.80 -4.39 38.57
C PRO A 220 -9.28 -4.24 38.15
N PRO A 221 -10.10 -3.48 38.89
CA PRO A 221 -11.49 -3.23 38.52
C PRO A 221 -11.63 -2.69 37.08
N GLY A 222 -12.56 -3.27 36.29
CA GLY A 222 -12.77 -2.91 34.88
C GLY A 222 -11.79 -3.55 33.88
N THR A 223 -10.97 -4.50 34.33
CA THR A 223 -10.03 -5.25 33.48
C THR A 223 -10.26 -6.76 33.59
N ALA A 224 -9.89 -7.51 32.56
CA ALA A 224 -9.91 -8.97 32.54
C ALA A 224 -8.57 -9.51 32.05
N TYR A 225 -8.26 -10.74 32.43
CA TYR A 225 -7.02 -11.37 32.01
C TYR A 225 -7.06 -11.72 30.52
N ASP A 226 -6.08 -11.23 29.76
CA ASP A 226 -5.91 -11.51 28.34
C ASP A 226 -4.66 -12.38 28.12
N ARG A 227 -4.87 -13.49 27.41
CA ARG A 227 -3.82 -14.46 27.09
C ARG A 227 -2.80 -13.91 26.10
N VAL A 228 -3.18 -12.97 25.25
CA VAL A 228 -2.31 -12.39 24.21
C VAL A 228 -1.31 -11.42 24.84
N THR A 229 -1.79 -10.54 25.72
CA THR A 229 -0.94 -9.58 26.44
C THR A 229 -0.30 -10.15 27.71
N CYS A 230 -0.68 -11.37 28.14
CA CYS A 230 -0.24 -12.00 29.38
C CYS A 230 -0.43 -11.10 30.61
N GLY A 231 -1.56 -10.40 30.66
CA GLY A 231 -1.82 -9.39 31.67
C GLY A 231 -3.29 -9.02 31.76
N CYS A 232 -3.61 -8.18 32.72
CA CYS A 232 -4.95 -7.64 32.87
C CYS A 232 -5.11 -6.46 31.91
N THR A 233 -5.92 -6.64 30.88
CA THR A 233 -6.27 -5.59 29.95
C THR A 233 -7.66 -5.07 30.28
N ILE A 234 -7.88 -3.78 30.04
CA ILE A 234 -9.23 -3.23 30.00
C ILE A 234 -10.02 -4.14 29.06
N THR A 235 -11.21 -4.61 29.46
CA THR A 235 -12.12 -5.38 28.62
C THR A 235 -12.54 -4.54 27.42
N GLN A 236 -11.64 -4.38 26.47
CA GLN A 236 -11.88 -3.84 25.16
C GLN A 236 -12.21 -5.06 24.31
N THR A 237 -13.41 -5.04 23.76
CA THR A 237 -13.84 -5.90 22.66
C THR A 237 -12.71 -6.19 21.66
N PRO A 238 -12.69 -7.38 21.02
CA PRO A 238 -11.64 -7.85 20.11
C PRO A 238 -11.22 -6.80 19.05
N PRO A 239 -10.01 -6.90 18.45
CA PRO A 239 -9.49 -5.89 17.53
C PRO A 239 -10.56 -5.59 16.46
N PRO A 240 -10.81 -4.30 16.16
CA PRO A 240 -11.94 -3.95 15.34
C PRO A 240 -11.79 -4.67 14.00
N PRO A 241 -12.84 -5.38 13.52
CA PRO A 241 -12.81 -5.93 12.18
C PRO A 241 -12.45 -4.80 11.21
N LYS A 242 -11.61 -5.09 10.21
CA LYS A 242 -11.23 -4.15 9.14
C LYS A 242 -12.44 -3.28 8.84
N ARG A 243 -12.37 -1.97 9.15
CA ARG A 243 -13.50 -1.06 8.95
C ARG A 243 -13.67 -0.86 7.45
N VAL A 244 -14.41 -1.76 6.82
CA VAL A 244 -14.83 -1.62 5.43
C VAL A 244 -15.91 -0.55 5.41
N CYS A 245 -15.55 0.66 4.97
CA CYS A 245 -16.54 1.70 4.71
C CYS A 245 -17.47 1.22 3.60
N ARG A 246 -18.70 0.85 3.96
CA ARG A 246 -19.75 0.57 2.98
C ARG A 246 -20.28 1.90 2.45
N VAL A 247 -20.42 1.99 1.14
CA VAL A 247 -20.96 3.19 0.48
C VAL A 247 -22.43 3.30 0.86
N LEU A 248 -22.78 4.35 1.61
CA LEU A 248 -24.16 4.59 2.06
C LEU A 248 -24.98 5.33 0.99
N VAL A 249 -24.39 6.35 0.35
CA VAL A 249 -24.99 7.09 -0.76
C VAL A 249 -23.88 7.38 -1.78
N HIS A 250 -24.18 7.21 -3.06
CA HIS A 250 -23.25 7.55 -4.14
C HIS A 250 -23.96 8.35 -5.23
N ILE A 251 -23.53 9.60 -5.41
CA ILE A 251 -24.06 10.50 -6.42
C ILE A 251 -22.91 10.84 -7.39
N PRO A 252 -22.87 10.25 -8.60
CA PRO A 252 -21.75 10.42 -9.51
C PRO A 252 -21.81 11.75 -10.28
N PHE A 253 -22.98 12.41 -10.32
CA PHE A 253 -23.24 13.66 -11.04
C PHE A 253 -23.17 13.55 -12.57
N ASP A 254 -23.38 12.35 -13.13
CA ASP A 254 -23.23 12.06 -14.57
C ASP A 254 -24.28 12.79 -15.44
N ILE A 255 -25.55 12.60 -15.13
CA ILE A 255 -26.70 13.18 -15.87
C ILE A 255 -27.76 13.69 -14.89
N ASP A 256 -27.81 13.12 -13.69
CA ASP A 256 -28.77 13.41 -12.64
C ASP A 256 -28.12 13.36 -11.24
N CYS A 257 -28.96 13.34 -10.21
CA CYS A 257 -28.56 13.14 -8.82
C CYS A 257 -29.13 11.86 -8.21
N VAL A 258 -29.29 10.80 -8.99
CA VAL A 258 -29.80 9.51 -8.50
C VAL A 258 -28.71 8.79 -7.70
N ASP A 259 -29.12 8.16 -6.60
CA ASP A 259 -28.24 7.34 -5.79
C ASP A 259 -27.92 6.02 -6.51
N THR A 260 -26.63 5.82 -6.81
CA THR A 260 -26.10 4.62 -7.46
C THR A 260 -25.42 3.65 -6.48
N SER A 261 -25.52 3.92 -5.16
CA SER A 261 -24.99 3.01 -4.14
C SER A 261 -25.75 1.69 -4.03
N GLY A 262 -26.96 1.62 -4.60
CA GLY A 262 -27.88 0.50 -4.47
C GLY A 262 -28.80 0.55 -3.24
N ASN A 263 -28.69 1.60 -2.40
CA ASN A 263 -29.49 1.75 -1.18
C ASN A 263 -30.79 2.56 -1.36
N GLY A 264 -30.97 3.20 -2.52
CA GLY A 264 -32.23 3.84 -2.91
C GLY A 264 -32.55 5.13 -2.16
N PHE A 265 -31.54 5.90 -1.76
CA PHE A 265 -31.77 7.17 -1.09
C PHE A 265 -32.45 8.18 -2.03
N LEU A 266 -33.47 8.89 -1.52
CA LEU A 266 -34.10 10.00 -2.24
C LEU A 266 -33.25 11.27 -2.10
N ILE A 267 -32.81 11.83 -3.22
CA ILE A 267 -32.11 13.11 -3.26
C ILE A 267 -33.06 14.19 -3.78
N LYS A 268 -33.28 15.23 -2.96
CA LYS A 268 -34.07 16.41 -3.34
C LYS A 268 -33.16 17.45 -3.95
N ASN A 269 -33.40 17.76 -5.22
CA ASN A 269 -32.70 18.83 -5.91
C ASN A 269 -33.40 20.18 -5.72
N HIS A 270 -32.69 21.14 -5.12
CA HIS A 270 -33.10 22.53 -5.02
C HIS A 270 -32.20 23.41 -5.88
N GLY A 271 -32.41 23.40 -7.20
CA GLY A 271 -31.79 24.35 -8.14
C GLY A 271 -30.37 24.01 -8.62
N VAL A 272 -29.88 22.80 -8.36
CA VAL A 272 -28.60 22.31 -8.91
C VAL A 272 -28.81 21.87 -10.35
N LYS A 273 -27.92 22.32 -11.24
CA LYS A 273 -27.98 21.98 -12.68
C LYS A 273 -26.96 20.88 -12.99
N PHE A 274 -27.29 19.99 -13.91
CA PHE A 274 -26.39 18.92 -14.37
C PHE A 274 -25.97 19.17 -15.82
N THR A 275 -24.68 19.00 -16.12
CA THR A 275 -24.15 19.10 -17.48
C THR A 275 -24.14 17.73 -18.15
N ARG A 276 -24.16 17.69 -19.48
CA ARG A 276 -24.00 16.44 -20.26
C ARG A 276 -22.61 15.81 -20.15
N THR A 277 -21.70 16.45 -19.42
CA THR A 277 -20.30 16.04 -19.23
C THR A 277 -20.04 15.47 -17.84
N GLY A 278 -21.08 15.21 -17.04
CA GLY A 278 -20.96 14.62 -15.72
C GLY A 278 -20.55 15.58 -14.61
N LEU A 279 -21.09 16.80 -14.64
CA LEU A 279 -20.84 17.80 -13.59
C LEU A 279 -22.16 18.34 -13.03
N ALA A 280 -22.17 18.53 -11.71
CA ALA A 280 -23.22 19.27 -11.01
C ALA A 280 -22.76 20.71 -10.69
N LEU A 281 -23.58 21.67 -11.04
CA LEU A 281 -23.35 23.11 -10.86
C LEU A 281 -24.21 23.63 -9.70
N PHE A 282 -23.54 24.06 -8.64
CA PHE A 282 -24.14 24.62 -7.42
C PHE A 282 -23.96 26.13 -7.43
N GLU A 283 -24.95 26.85 -7.96
CA GLU A 283 -24.93 28.33 -8.05
C GLU A 283 -25.81 28.97 -6.97
N GLY A 284 -25.28 29.98 -6.27
CA GLY A 284 -26.02 30.76 -5.28
C GLY A 284 -26.56 29.92 -4.11
N LYS A 285 -27.89 29.79 -4.00
CA LYS A 285 -28.58 29.02 -2.95
C LYS A 285 -28.87 27.57 -3.35
N ALA A 286 -28.36 27.12 -4.49
CA ALA A 286 -28.61 25.78 -4.99
C ALA A 286 -28.03 24.71 -4.05
N LYS A 287 -28.79 23.64 -3.80
CA LYS A 287 -28.36 22.54 -2.92
C LYS A 287 -29.03 21.23 -3.26
N LEU A 288 -28.36 20.13 -2.93
CA LEU A 288 -28.96 18.81 -2.85
C LEU A 288 -29.20 18.45 -1.38
N VAL A 289 -30.37 17.89 -1.09
CA VAL A 289 -30.75 17.48 0.26
C VAL A 289 -31.06 16.00 0.26
N ILE A 290 -30.39 15.25 1.13
CA ILE A 290 -30.69 13.84 1.40
C ILE A 290 -31.46 13.78 2.71
N PRO A 291 -32.80 13.68 2.67
CA PRO A 291 -33.61 13.74 3.88
C PRO A 291 -33.33 12.53 4.78
N ASN A 292 -33.32 12.75 6.09
CA ASN A 292 -33.20 11.68 7.10
C ASN A 292 -31.92 10.85 7.06
N ILE A 293 -30.87 11.28 6.34
CA ILE A 293 -29.60 10.55 6.25
C ILE A 293 -28.97 10.30 7.63
N GLN A 294 -29.20 11.19 8.59
CA GLN A 294 -28.70 11.08 9.96
C GLN A 294 -29.17 9.80 10.69
N ARG A 295 -30.27 9.18 10.25
CA ARG A 295 -30.72 7.89 10.81
C ARG A 295 -29.79 6.73 10.45
N TYR A 296 -28.99 6.90 9.41
CA TYR A 296 -28.11 5.88 8.86
C TYR A 296 -26.63 6.19 9.09
N LEU A 297 -26.31 7.39 9.58
CA LEU A 297 -24.94 7.78 9.93
C LEU A 297 -24.58 7.24 11.31
N GLY A 298 -23.48 6.49 11.39
CA GLY A 298 -22.91 6.03 12.66
C GLY A 298 -22.11 7.13 13.36
N SER A 299 -21.47 6.77 14.48
CA SER A 299 -20.56 7.66 15.22
C SER A 299 -19.34 8.10 14.41
N ASN A 300 -19.01 7.36 13.35
CA ASN A 300 -17.97 7.70 12.38
C ASN A 300 -18.54 7.48 10.97
N PHE A 301 -18.37 8.47 10.10
CA PHE A 301 -18.71 8.36 8.68
C PHE A 301 -17.68 9.12 7.85
N LEU A 302 -17.55 8.74 6.59
CA LEU A 302 -16.63 9.34 5.63
C LEU A 302 -17.44 10.06 4.54
N VAL A 303 -17.06 11.30 4.24
CA VAL A 303 -17.56 12.02 3.07
C VAL A 303 -16.42 12.14 2.06
N LYS A 304 -16.60 11.57 0.87
CA LYS A 304 -15.66 11.67 -0.25
C LYS A 304 -16.33 12.44 -1.38
N MET A 305 -15.74 13.55 -1.79
CA MET A 305 -16.24 14.38 -2.89
C MET A 305 -15.09 14.84 -3.80
N ARG A 306 -15.38 14.97 -5.10
CA ARG A 306 -14.53 15.65 -6.08
C ARG A 306 -15.25 16.93 -6.48
N TYR A 307 -14.56 18.06 -6.46
CA TYR A 307 -15.13 19.34 -6.85
C TYR A 307 -14.11 20.17 -7.61
N LYS A 308 -14.58 21.06 -8.48
CA LYS A 308 -13.74 22.01 -9.21
C LYS A 308 -13.73 23.33 -8.46
N GLU A 309 -12.54 23.78 -8.11
CA GLU A 309 -12.34 25.06 -7.44
C GLU A 309 -12.55 26.22 -8.41
N PHE A 310 -13.39 27.17 -8.01
CA PHE A 310 -13.53 28.46 -8.68
C PHE A 310 -12.93 29.56 -7.79
N PRO A 311 -12.05 30.42 -8.33
CA PRO A 311 -11.50 31.54 -7.58
C PRO A 311 -12.63 32.53 -7.27
N SER A 312 -13.07 32.53 -6.02
CA SER A 312 -14.05 33.48 -5.47
C SER A 312 -13.52 34.00 -4.15
N PHE A 313 -13.77 35.29 -3.88
CA PHE A 313 -13.47 35.91 -2.60
C PHE A 313 -14.50 35.57 -1.51
N GLU A 314 -15.60 34.91 -1.89
CA GLU A 314 -16.67 34.50 -0.99
C GLU A 314 -16.45 33.10 -0.41
N THR A 315 -16.89 32.93 0.84
CA THR A 315 -16.91 31.65 1.56
C THR A 315 -17.85 30.66 0.90
N GLN A 316 -17.38 29.45 0.63
CA GLN A 316 -18.15 28.40 -0.05
C GLN A 316 -18.53 27.28 0.91
N GLY A 317 -19.84 27.00 1.03
CA GLY A 317 -20.36 25.86 1.78
C GLY A 317 -20.36 24.59 0.93
N LEU A 318 -19.65 23.55 1.39
CA LEU A 318 -19.54 22.27 0.68
C LEU A 318 -20.46 21.20 1.26
N LEU A 319 -20.66 21.23 2.58
CA LEU A 319 -21.56 20.32 3.28
C LEU A 319 -22.08 20.99 4.53
N SER A 320 -23.36 20.79 4.85
CA SER A 320 -23.92 21.16 6.15
C SER A 320 -25.04 20.20 6.51
N ASN A 321 -25.18 19.90 7.80
CA ASN A 321 -26.32 19.16 8.33
C ASN A 321 -27.39 20.08 8.96
N GLY A 322 -27.21 21.40 8.88
CA GLY A 322 -28.20 22.36 9.36
C GLY A 322 -29.34 22.54 8.37
N ASP A 323 -30.51 22.82 8.90
CA ASP A 323 -31.60 23.44 8.15
C ASP A 323 -31.79 24.90 8.60
N CYS A 324 -32.68 25.65 7.96
CA CYS A 324 -32.86 27.08 8.26
C CYS A 324 -33.40 27.35 9.67
N TYR A 325 -33.81 26.34 10.43
CA TYR A 325 -34.50 26.47 11.72
C TYR A 325 -33.74 25.84 12.89
N THR A 326 -32.75 24.98 12.60
CA THR A 326 -31.93 24.31 13.60
C THR A 326 -30.46 24.70 13.47
N PRO A 327 -29.76 24.92 14.60
CA PRO A 327 -28.34 25.24 14.57
C PRO A 327 -27.55 24.06 13.96
N MET A 328 -26.78 24.35 12.92
CA MET A 328 -25.92 23.39 12.22
C MET A 328 -24.86 22.83 13.16
N THR A 329 -24.74 21.50 13.26
CA THR A 329 -23.74 20.81 14.12
C THR A 329 -22.56 20.25 13.36
N LEU A 330 -22.64 20.26 12.03
CA LEU A 330 -21.56 19.91 11.13
C LEU A 330 -21.64 20.79 9.90
N GLN A 331 -20.54 21.43 9.58
CA GLN A 331 -20.36 22.10 8.31
C GLN A 331 -18.95 21.89 7.78
N LEU A 332 -18.84 21.83 6.46
CA LEU A 332 -17.60 21.89 5.72
C LEU A 332 -17.62 23.16 4.88
N ILE A 333 -16.81 24.12 5.31
CA ILE A 333 -16.69 25.41 4.65
C ILE A 333 -15.28 25.55 4.08
N LYS A 334 -15.19 26.15 2.90
CA LYS A 334 -13.94 26.62 2.31
C LYS A 334 -13.86 28.14 2.41
N ASP A 335 -12.81 28.63 3.07
CA ASP A 335 -12.45 30.04 3.21
C ASP A 335 -11.62 30.52 2.00
N SER A 336 -11.86 31.75 1.53
CA SER A 336 -11.20 32.36 0.37
C SER A 336 -9.73 32.74 0.61
N ILE A 337 -9.29 32.84 1.87
CA ILE A 337 -7.94 33.33 2.21
C ILE A 337 -6.96 32.20 2.56
N ARG A 338 -7.46 31.05 3.04
CA ARG A 338 -6.59 30.04 3.68
C ARG A 338 -6.63 28.64 3.07
N HIS A 339 -7.49 28.37 2.09
CA HIS A 339 -7.76 27.00 1.61
C HIS A 339 -7.98 25.99 2.75
N THR A 340 -8.47 26.45 3.90
CA THR A 340 -8.68 25.62 5.09
C THR A 340 -10.12 25.15 5.13
N TYR A 341 -10.30 23.85 5.32
CA TYR A 341 -11.59 23.25 5.62
C TYR A 341 -11.83 23.34 7.12
N LYS A 342 -12.90 24.03 7.52
CA LYS A 342 -13.30 24.09 8.93
C LYS A 342 -14.47 23.15 9.18
N ILE A 343 -14.29 22.22 10.11
CA ILE A 343 -15.37 21.42 10.70
C ILE A 343 -15.76 22.10 12.00
N GLU A 344 -16.89 22.79 12.03
CA GLU A 344 -17.42 23.37 13.26
C GLU A 344 -18.45 22.43 13.86
N ASN A 345 -18.11 21.84 15.02
CA ASN A 345 -19.08 21.19 15.88
C ASN A 345 -19.63 22.25 16.84
N SER A 346 -20.87 22.70 16.60
CA SER A 346 -21.48 23.83 17.33
C SER A 346 -22.06 23.46 18.69
N TYR A 347 -21.80 22.24 19.20
CA TYR A 347 -22.03 21.92 20.61
C TYR A 347 -21.03 22.67 21.49
N ARG A 348 -21.25 23.98 21.68
CA ARG A 348 -20.78 24.66 22.89
C ARG A 348 -21.46 23.97 24.06
N GLN A 349 -20.71 23.18 24.82
CA GLN A 349 -21.08 22.92 26.20
C GLN A 349 -21.30 24.29 26.86
N ARG A 350 -22.55 24.63 27.13
CA ARG A 350 -22.84 25.61 28.18
C ARG A 350 -22.39 24.93 29.47
N THR A 351 -21.22 25.33 29.96
CA THR A 351 -20.79 25.13 31.35
C THR A 351 -21.82 25.72 32.30
#